data_AF-A0A162FIN5-F1
#
_entry.id   AF-A0A162FIN5-F1
#
_cell.length_a   1.000
_cell.length_b   1.000
_cell.length_c   1.000
_cell.angle_alpha   90.00
_cell.angle_beta   90.00
_cell.angle_gamma   90.00
#
_symmetry.space_group_name_H-M   'P 1'
#
loop_
_entity.id
_entity.type
_entity.pdbx_description
1 polymer ?
#
loop_
_entity_poly.entity_id
_entity_poly.type
_entity_poly.pdbx_seq_one_letter_code
_entity_poly.pdbx_strand_id
1 'polypeptide(L)'
;MLIMTTIDDISLESIPYIGNRLIDNGANNFHIINSFTKKGRMEYILFVDLDENKLEDVSSLLALEFGTIGMRILSCEHLKFPFKLKTKDVSVEINKQKFNKKIKIKYLYNLNDEIISLKAEYEDLKTFSNEIASNGFNISFSKIKTIIEAEAYNDDLDEIKLSL
;
A
#
# COMPACT_ATOMS: atom_id res chain seq x y z
N MET A 1 13.01 -2.73 10.47
CA MET A 1 13.27 -1.97 11.73
C MET A 1 12.57 -0.63 11.62
N LEU A 2 12.35 0.08 12.72
CA LEU A 2 11.62 1.35 12.66
C LEU A 2 12.44 2.50 13.22
N ILE A 3 12.67 3.54 12.43
CA ILE A 3 13.16 4.83 12.92
C ILE A 3 11.96 5.65 13.39
N MET A 4 12.10 6.28 14.56
CA MET A 4 11.18 7.30 15.06
C MET A 4 11.94 8.62 15.24
N THR A 5 11.44 9.69 14.64
CA THR A 5 11.92 11.05 14.87
C THR A 5 10.75 12.03 15.00
N THR A 6 11.03 13.20 15.56
CA THR A 6 10.04 14.26 15.79
C THR A 6 10.48 15.54 15.12
N ILE A 7 9.55 16.25 14.48
CA ILE A 7 9.83 17.44 13.68
C ILE A 7 8.82 18.53 14.06
N ASP A 8 9.27 19.66 14.61
CA ASP A 8 8.41 20.78 15.00
C ASP A 8 8.59 22.05 14.14
N ASP A 9 9.53 22.03 13.20
CA ASP A 9 9.86 23.15 12.31
C ASP A 9 9.99 22.66 10.84
N ILE A 10 8.85 22.41 10.19
CA ILE A 10 8.79 21.96 8.80
C ILE A 10 7.56 22.48 8.04
N SER A 11 7.75 22.82 6.76
CA SER A 11 6.64 23.06 5.82
C SER A 11 6.02 21.73 5.36
N LEU A 12 4.70 21.58 5.51
CA LEU A 12 4.01 20.35 5.10
C LEU A 12 4.03 20.11 3.59
N GLU A 13 4.29 21.15 2.79
CA GLU A 13 4.38 21.02 1.34
C GLU A 13 5.61 20.20 0.90
N SER A 14 6.65 20.11 1.75
CA SER A 14 7.85 19.34 1.45
C SER A 14 7.69 17.85 1.73
N ILE A 15 6.69 17.44 2.52
CA ILE A 15 6.47 16.05 2.93
C ILE A 15 6.38 15.09 1.74
N PRO A 16 5.61 15.35 0.65
CA PRO A 16 5.54 14.43 -0.47
C PRO A 16 6.89 14.26 -1.18
N TYR A 17 7.66 15.34 -1.31
CA TYR A 17 8.99 15.31 -1.92
C TYR A 17 9.95 14.45 -1.08
N ILE A 18 10.02 14.72 0.22
CA ILE A 18 10.90 13.99 1.15
C ILE A 18 10.46 12.53 1.26
N GLY A 19 9.15 12.27 1.28
CA GLY A 19 8.57 10.93 1.27
C GLY A 19 9.03 10.11 0.07
N ASN A 20 9.00 10.67 -1.14
CA ASN A 20 9.52 10.00 -2.33
C ASN A 20 11.02 9.73 -2.21
N ARG A 21 11.81 10.70 -1.72
CA ARG A 21 13.25 10.49 -1.48
C ARG A 21 13.52 9.37 -0.48
N LEU A 22 12.72 9.25 0.58
CA LEU A 22 12.86 8.16 1.55
C LEU A 22 12.68 6.80 0.88
N ILE A 23 11.63 6.64 0.07
CA ILE A 23 11.37 5.41 -0.69
C ILE A 23 12.54 5.13 -1.65
N ASP A 24 13.00 6.13 -2.40
CA ASP A 24 14.12 5.99 -3.34
C ASP A 24 15.44 5.59 -2.65
N ASN A 25 15.61 5.95 -1.37
CA ASN A 25 16.78 5.59 -0.56
C ASN A 25 16.60 4.27 0.21
N GLY A 26 15.51 3.54 0.00
CA GLY A 26 15.30 2.21 0.55
C GLY A 26 14.46 2.16 1.83
N ALA A 27 13.70 3.21 2.14
CA ALA A 27 12.61 3.07 3.09
C ALA A 27 11.53 2.15 2.48
N ASN A 28 11.08 1.17 3.27
CA ASN A 28 9.98 0.29 2.91
C ASN A 28 8.64 1.02 3.02
N ASN A 29 8.50 1.90 4.02
CA ASN A 29 7.31 2.71 4.25
C ASN A 29 7.62 3.88 5.20
N PHE A 30 6.74 4.90 5.25
CA PHE A 30 6.80 5.94 6.27
C PHE A 30 5.41 6.42 6.69
N HIS A 31 5.29 6.88 7.93
CA HIS A 31 4.07 7.41 8.51
C HIS A 31 4.33 8.71 9.25
N ILE A 32 3.43 9.67 9.11
CA ILE A 32 3.47 10.95 9.80
C ILE A 32 2.25 11.06 10.70
N ILE A 33 2.49 11.37 11.97
CA ILE A 33 1.45 11.50 13.00
C ILE A 33 1.54 12.90 13.57
N ASN A 34 0.43 13.64 13.56
CA ASN A 34 0.34 14.95 14.19
C ASN A 34 0.41 14.81 15.71
N SER A 35 1.19 15.67 16.37
CA SER A 35 1.38 15.68 17.82
C SER A 35 1.55 17.12 18.32
N PHE A 36 1.63 17.26 19.64
CA PHE A 36 2.01 18.50 20.32
C PHE A 36 3.23 18.26 21.18
N THR A 37 4.13 19.25 21.21
CA THR A 37 5.35 19.21 21.99
C THR A 37 5.40 20.32 23.03
N LYS A 38 6.48 20.35 23.81
CA LYS A 38 6.75 21.38 24.82
C LYS A 38 6.49 22.78 24.26
N LYS A 39 6.09 23.72 25.13
CA LYS A 39 5.73 25.11 24.75
C LYS A 39 4.50 25.19 23.81
N GLY A 40 3.67 24.15 23.77
CA GLY A 40 2.40 24.15 23.01
C GLY A 40 2.59 24.19 21.50
N ARG A 41 3.75 23.75 20.99
CA ARG A 41 4.03 23.72 19.56
C ARG A 41 3.41 22.47 18.93
N MET A 42 2.89 22.63 17.71
CA MET A 42 2.60 21.47 16.85
C MET A 42 3.91 20.77 16.50
N GLU A 43 3.90 19.44 16.49
CA GLU A 43 5.00 18.63 15.99
C GLU A 43 4.44 17.48 15.14
N TYR A 44 5.34 16.81 14.41
CA TYR A 44 5.07 15.61 13.65
C TYR A 44 5.98 14.50 14.14
N ILE A 45 5.39 13.36 14.47
CA ILE A 45 6.13 12.12 14.72
C ILE A 45 6.21 11.38 13.38
N LEU A 46 7.44 11.16 12.93
CA LEU A 46 7.72 10.38 11.73
C LEU A 46 8.20 8.99 12.14
N PHE A 47 7.54 7.97 11.59
CA PHE A 47 8.00 6.60 11.61
C PHE A 47 8.47 6.19 10.23
N VAL A 48 9.66 5.61 10.11
CA VAL A 48 10.20 5.10 8.84
C VAL A 48 10.58 3.64 9.00
N ASP A 49 9.94 2.77 8.24
CA ASP A 49 10.26 1.34 8.18
C ASP A 49 11.30 1.10 7.09
N LEU A 50 12.32 0.32 7.42
CA LEU A 50 13.47 0.07 6.58
C LEU A 50 14.19 -1.21 6.99
N ASP A 51 14.97 -1.75 6.06
CA ASP A 51 15.91 -2.83 6.35
C ASP A 51 17.16 -2.27 7.05
N GLU A 52 17.82 -3.09 7.88
CA GLU A 52 18.97 -2.67 8.69
C GLU A 52 20.12 -2.10 7.86
N ASN A 53 20.36 -2.69 6.68
CA ASN A 53 21.38 -2.24 5.74
C ASN A 53 21.10 -0.86 5.12
N LYS A 54 19.90 -0.29 5.32
CA LYS A 54 19.51 1.04 4.85
C LYS A 54 19.55 2.12 5.93
N LEU A 55 19.93 1.75 7.16
CA LEU A 55 19.91 2.65 8.30
C LEU A 55 20.72 3.94 8.08
N GLU A 56 21.96 3.82 7.58
CA GLU A 56 22.83 4.97 7.36
C GLU A 56 22.26 5.93 6.30
N ASP A 57 21.86 5.38 5.14
CA ASP A 57 21.32 6.16 4.01
C ASP A 57 20.06 6.94 4.43
N VAL A 58 19.12 6.25 5.07
CA VAL A 58 17.83 6.82 5.47
C VAL A 58 18.01 7.81 6.63
N SER A 59 18.79 7.47 7.65
CA SER A 59 19.02 8.39 8.77
C SER A 59 19.80 9.64 8.34
N SER A 60 20.76 9.52 7.44
CA SER A 60 21.46 10.67 6.87
C SER A 60 20.52 11.59 6.09
N LEU A 61 19.61 11.03 5.28
CA LEU A 61 18.60 11.81 4.57
C LEU A 61 17.64 12.52 5.53
N LEU A 62 17.17 11.84 6.57
CA LEU A 62 16.30 12.43 7.59
C LEU A 62 17.00 13.57 8.35
N ALA A 63 18.28 13.42 8.69
CA ALA A 63 19.07 14.46 9.32
C ALA A 63 19.28 15.67 8.38
N LEU A 64 19.51 15.42 7.09
CA LEU A 64 19.66 16.45 6.06
C LEU A 64 18.37 17.25 5.85
N GLU A 65 17.23 16.58 5.68
CA GLU A 65 15.95 17.20 5.33
C GLU A 65 15.28 17.89 6.52
N PHE A 66 15.43 17.32 7.73
CA PHE A 66 14.73 17.82 8.92
C PHE A 66 15.62 18.51 9.93
N GLY A 67 16.94 18.54 9.71
CA GLY A 67 17.90 19.12 10.66
C GLY A 67 17.88 18.44 12.03
N THR A 68 17.36 17.21 12.11
CA THR A 68 17.25 16.49 13.38
C THR A 68 18.62 15.99 13.84
N ILE A 69 18.90 16.18 15.13
CA ILE A 69 20.20 15.86 15.74
C ILE A 69 20.22 14.41 16.25
N GLY A 70 19.05 13.77 16.36
CA GLY A 70 18.95 12.43 16.90
C GLY A 70 17.64 11.76 16.55
N MET A 71 17.69 10.43 16.50
CA MET A 71 16.55 9.59 16.18
C MET A 71 16.52 8.39 17.12
N ARG A 72 15.36 7.77 17.26
CA ARG A 72 15.20 6.52 17.99
C ARG A 72 15.10 5.38 16.99
N ILE A 73 15.81 4.29 17.27
CA ILE A 73 15.67 3.03 16.54
C ILE A 73 14.82 2.11 17.43
N LEU A 74 13.75 1.58 16.87
CA LEU A 74 12.88 0.62 17.50
C LEU A 74 13.07 -0.72 16.80
N SER A 75 13.58 -1.71 17.54
CA SER A 75 13.67 -3.09 17.09
C SER A 75 12.31 -3.74 17.16
N CYS A 76 11.84 -4.26 16.03
CA CYS A 76 10.56 -4.92 15.90
C CYS A 76 10.71 -6.20 15.08
N GLU A 77 10.01 -7.26 15.47
CA GLU A 77 9.85 -8.44 14.63
C GLU A 77 8.77 -8.17 13.59
N HIS A 78 9.09 -8.44 12.32
CA HIS A 78 8.12 -8.34 11.24
C HIS A 78 7.59 -9.74 10.90
N LEU A 79 6.34 -10.01 11.29
CA LEU A 79 5.64 -11.23 10.89
C LEU A 79 5.04 -11.05 9.49
N LYS A 80 5.70 -11.62 8.49
CA LYS A 80 5.20 -11.64 7.11
C LYS A 80 4.38 -12.90 6.85
N PHE A 81 3.15 -12.72 6.38
CA PHE A 81 2.32 -13.82 5.92
C PHE A 81 2.69 -14.21 4.47
N PRO A 82 2.69 -15.53 4.15
CA PRO A 82 2.91 -15.99 2.79
C PRO A 82 1.80 -15.50 1.85
N PHE A 83 2.17 -15.16 0.61
CA PHE A 83 1.22 -14.81 -0.43
C PHE A 83 1.67 -15.32 -1.79
N LYS A 84 0.71 -15.57 -2.70
CA LYS A 84 0.98 -15.92 -4.11
C LYS A 84 0.18 -14.99 -5.01
N LEU A 85 0.78 -14.60 -6.13
CA LEU A 85 0.09 -13.87 -7.19
C LEU A 85 -0.33 -14.84 -8.29
N LYS A 86 -1.62 -14.86 -8.64
CA LYS A 86 -2.10 -15.53 -9.85
C LYS A 86 -2.67 -14.49 -10.81
N THR A 87 -2.37 -14.63 -12.09
CA THR A 87 -2.96 -13.78 -13.14
C THR A 87 -4.27 -14.42 -13.60
N LYS A 88 -5.35 -13.64 -13.62
CA LYS A 88 -6.67 -14.05 -14.13
C LYS A 88 -7.01 -13.21 -15.36
N ASP A 89 -7.59 -13.86 -16.37
CA ASP A 89 -8.16 -13.18 -17.54
C ASP A 89 -9.58 -12.70 -17.17
N VAL A 90 -9.72 -11.39 -16.95
CA VAL A 90 -10.99 -10.76 -16.58
C VAL A 90 -11.64 -10.17 -17.82
N SER A 91 -12.91 -10.53 -18.04
CA SER A 91 -13.75 -10.02 -19.12
C SER A 91 -14.97 -9.32 -18.53
N VAL A 92 -15.10 -8.01 -18.75
CA VAL A 92 -16.26 -7.22 -18.33
C VAL A 92 -17.06 -6.79 -19.55
N GLU A 93 -18.36 -7.08 -19.57
CA GLU A 93 -19.27 -6.62 -20.63
C GLU A 93 -20.19 -5.51 -20.11
N ILE A 94 -20.21 -4.36 -20.78
CA ILE A 94 -21.04 -3.19 -20.44
C ILE A 94 -21.72 -2.72 -21.72
N ASN A 95 -23.05 -2.71 -21.75
CA ASN A 95 -23.83 -2.27 -22.92
C ASN A 95 -23.35 -2.88 -24.26
N LYS A 96 -23.07 -4.20 -24.28
CA LYS A 96 -22.54 -4.96 -25.43
C LYS A 96 -21.09 -4.63 -25.84
N GLN A 97 -20.39 -3.78 -25.10
CA GLN A 97 -18.95 -3.57 -25.25
C GLN A 97 -18.20 -4.46 -24.27
N LYS A 98 -17.15 -5.13 -24.74
CA LYS A 98 -16.36 -6.08 -23.96
C LYS A 98 -14.97 -5.53 -23.71
N PHE A 99 -14.57 -5.53 -22.45
CA PHE A 99 -13.27 -5.11 -21.96
C PHE A 99 -12.55 -6.32 -21.38
N ASN A 100 -11.33 -6.59 -21.84
CA ASN A 100 -10.55 -7.74 -21.38
C ASN A 100 -9.24 -7.27 -20.77
N LYS A 101 -8.88 -7.81 -19.61
CA LYS A 101 -7.62 -7.49 -18.95
C LYS A 101 -7.09 -8.65 -18.13
N LYS A 102 -5.77 -8.80 -18.17
CA LYS A 102 -5.06 -9.64 -17.21
C LYS A 102 -4.93 -8.88 -15.91
N ILE A 103 -5.49 -9.44 -14.85
CA ILE A 103 -5.46 -8.85 -13.51
C ILE A 103 -4.79 -9.83 -12.57
N LYS A 104 -3.77 -9.37 -11.85
CA LYS A 104 -3.14 -10.15 -10.79
C LYS A 104 -4.03 -10.13 -9.55
N ILE A 105 -4.25 -11.31 -9.00
CA ILE A 105 -4.93 -11.51 -7.72
C ILE A 105 -3.88 -12.00 -6.72
N LYS A 106 -3.75 -11.30 -5.59
CA LYS A 106 -2.90 -11.66 -4.47
C LYS A 106 -3.70 -12.51 -3.49
N TYR A 107 -3.30 -13.77 -3.36
CA TYR A 107 -3.86 -14.72 -2.40
C TYR A 107 -2.98 -14.73 -1.15
N LEU A 108 -3.56 -14.39 -0.01
CA LEU A 108 -2.92 -14.41 1.30
C LEU A 108 -3.12 -15.78 1.94
N TYR A 109 -2.05 -16.36 2.46
CA TYR A 109 -2.06 -17.66 3.12
C TYR A 109 -1.75 -17.51 4.61
N ASN A 110 -2.30 -18.40 5.43
CA ASN A 110 -1.84 -18.59 6.79
C ASN A 110 -0.54 -19.42 6.82
N LEU A 111 -0.03 -19.69 8.02
CA LEU A 111 1.18 -20.49 8.20
C LEU A 111 0.99 -21.99 7.92
N ASN A 112 -0.26 -22.43 7.71
CA ASN A 112 -0.63 -23.80 7.36
C ASN A 112 -0.92 -23.95 5.85
N ASP A 113 -0.54 -22.98 5.02
CA ASP A 113 -0.82 -22.93 3.57
C ASP A 113 -2.31 -22.89 3.17
N GLU A 114 -3.20 -22.48 4.08
CA GLU A 114 -4.61 -22.25 3.79
C GLU A 114 -4.83 -20.79 3.35
N ILE A 115 -5.66 -20.58 2.32
CA ILE A 115 -5.95 -19.23 1.83
C ILE A 115 -6.87 -18.52 2.84
N ILE A 116 -6.42 -17.37 3.37
CA ILE A 116 -7.20 -16.52 4.29
C ILE A 116 -8.06 -15.54 3.50
N SER A 117 -7.49 -14.91 2.47
CA SER A 117 -8.16 -13.86 1.70
C SER A 117 -7.49 -13.66 0.35
N LEU A 118 -8.16 -12.96 -0.55
CA LEU A 118 -7.58 -12.50 -1.80
C LEU A 118 -7.87 -11.02 -2.03
N LYS A 119 -6.99 -10.35 -2.79
CA LYS A 119 -7.16 -8.97 -3.25
C LYS A 119 -6.68 -8.81 -4.67
N ALA A 120 -7.47 -8.11 -5.49
CA ALA A 120 -7.04 -7.74 -6.83
C ALA A 120 -5.99 -6.61 -6.76
N GLU A 121 -4.95 -6.70 -7.60
CA GLU A 121 -3.84 -5.74 -7.60
C GLU A 121 -4.30 -4.34 -8.05
N TYR A 122 -3.88 -3.33 -7.28
CA TYR A 122 -4.38 -1.96 -7.43
C TYR A 122 -4.05 -1.36 -8.80
N GLU A 123 -2.81 -1.49 -9.28
CA GLU A 123 -2.40 -0.90 -10.55
C GLU A 123 -3.11 -1.55 -11.75
N ASP A 124 -3.33 -2.87 -11.72
CA ASP A 124 -4.09 -3.58 -12.77
C ASP A 124 -5.55 -3.10 -12.79
N LEU A 125 -6.18 -2.99 -11.62
CA LEU A 125 -7.55 -2.47 -11.48
C LEU A 125 -7.68 -1.00 -11.89
N LYS A 126 -6.71 -0.16 -11.52
CA LYS A 126 -6.69 1.27 -11.84
C LYS A 126 -6.61 1.47 -13.34
N THR A 127 -5.66 0.80 -13.98
CA THR A 127 -5.50 0.90 -15.43
C THR A 127 -6.71 0.31 -16.17
N PHE A 128 -7.36 -0.74 -15.65
CA PHE A 128 -8.61 -1.27 -16.22
C PHE A 128 -9.79 -0.31 -16.07
N SER A 129 -9.94 0.28 -14.89
CA SER A 129 -11.00 1.26 -14.61
C SER A 129 -10.87 2.49 -15.50
N ASN A 130 -9.63 2.97 -15.72
CA ASN A 130 -9.34 4.10 -16.61
C ASN A 130 -9.66 3.78 -18.07
N GLU A 131 -9.39 2.55 -18.53
CA GLU A 131 -9.74 2.09 -19.88
C GLU A 131 -11.26 2.10 -20.09
N ILE A 132 -12.02 1.53 -19.15
CA ILE A 132 -13.49 1.51 -19.17
C ILE A 132 -14.06 2.94 -19.17
N ALA A 133 -13.52 3.81 -18.30
CA ALA A 133 -13.93 5.22 -18.22
C ALA A 133 -13.65 5.99 -19.50
N SER A 134 -12.51 5.75 -20.15
CA SER A 134 -12.12 6.40 -21.42
C SER A 134 -13.05 6.02 -22.58
N ASN A 135 -13.77 4.89 -22.46
CA ASN A 135 -14.80 4.45 -23.41
C ASN A 135 -16.22 4.91 -23.03
N GLY A 136 -16.34 5.87 -22.10
CA GLY A 136 -17.59 6.51 -21.73
C GLY A 136 -18.38 5.81 -20.62
N PHE A 137 -17.82 4.79 -19.96
CA PHE A 137 -18.49 4.06 -18.89
C PHE A 137 -17.96 4.48 -17.51
N ASN A 138 -18.75 5.25 -16.77
CA ASN A 138 -18.38 5.68 -15.42
C ASN A 138 -18.75 4.63 -14.38
N ILE A 139 -17.87 3.65 -14.15
CA ILE A 139 -18.02 2.64 -13.10
C ILE A 139 -17.01 2.92 -11.99
N SER A 140 -17.48 2.95 -10.75
CA SER A 140 -16.60 3.16 -9.60
C SER A 140 -15.56 2.03 -9.50
N PHE A 141 -14.31 2.39 -9.20
CA PHE A 141 -13.22 1.47 -8.89
C PHE A 141 -13.64 0.39 -7.88
N SER A 142 -14.32 0.79 -6.79
CA SER A 142 -14.79 -0.13 -5.74
C SER A 142 -15.73 -1.20 -6.27
N LYS A 143 -16.66 -0.85 -7.17
CA LYS A 143 -17.59 -1.81 -7.78
C LYS A 143 -16.86 -2.84 -8.64
N ILE A 144 -15.94 -2.39 -9.51
CA ILE A 144 -15.14 -3.29 -10.36
C ILE A 144 -14.31 -4.23 -9.48
N LYS A 145 -13.63 -3.68 -8.47
CA LYS A 145 -12.85 -4.44 -7.50
C LYS A 145 -13.68 -5.51 -6.79
N THR A 146 -14.84 -5.14 -6.24
CA THR A 146 -15.72 -6.08 -5.53
C THR A 146 -16.19 -7.22 -6.41
N ILE A 147 -16.62 -6.94 -7.65
CA ILE A 147 -17.08 -7.99 -8.57
C ILE A 147 -15.93 -8.94 -8.93
N ILE A 148 -14.76 -8.41 -9.29
CA ILE A 148 -13.59 -9.23 -9.65
C ILE A 148 -13.14 -10.09 -8.48
N GLU A 149 -13.06 -9.52 -7.27
CA GLU A 149 -12.68 -10.27 -6.08
C GLU A 149 -13.73 -11.35 -5.76
N ALA A 150 -15.03 -11.05 -5.86
CA ALA A 150 -16.09 -12.03 -5.63
C ALA A 150 -16.03 -13.22 -6.61
N GLU A 151 -15.83 -12.95 -7.91
CA GLU A 151 -15.63 -14.02 -8.89
C GLU A 151 -14.36 -14.83 -8.62
N ALA A 152 -13.27 -14.18 -8.22
CA ALA A 152 -12.03 -14.89 -7.85
C ALA A 152 -12.21 -15.75 -6.59
N TYR A 153 -13.07 -15.35 -5.65
CA TYR A 153 -13.44 -16.18 -4.50
C TYR A 153 -14.19 -17.44 -4.94
N ASN A 154 -15.15 -17.33 -5.87
CA ASN A 154 -15.89 -18.48 -6.38
C ASN A 154 -15.00 -19.48 -7.13
N ASP A 155 -13.99 -19.01 -7.87
CA ASP A 155 -13.08 -19.89 -8.61
C ASP A 155 -12.12 -20.69 -7.74
N ASP A 156 -11.60 -20.09 -6.65
CA ASP A 156 -10.41 -20.58 -5.94
C ASP A 156 -10.69 -20.98 -4.47
N LEU A 157 -11.84 -20.59 -3.91
CA LEU A 157 -12.18 -20.72 -2.48
C LEU A 157 -13.60 -21.28 -2.30
N ASP A 158 -13.94 -22.29 -3.10
CA ASP A 158 -15.23 -23.01 -3.23
C ASP A 158 -15.90 -23.52 -1.92
N GLU A 159 -15.34 -23.21 -0.74
CA GLU A 159 -15.87 -23.60 0.57
C GLU A 159 -17.21 -22.93 0.91
N ILE A 160 -17.50 -21.75 0.35
CA ILE A 160 -18.71 -20.98 0.66
C ILE A 160 -19.66 -20.99 -0.53
N LYS A 161 -20.75 -21.76 -0.43
CA LYS A 161 -21.87 -21.68 -1.37
C LYS A 161 -22.81 -20.55 -0.97
N LEU A 162 -22.83 -19.48 -1.76
CA LEU A 162 -23.77 -18.36 -1.62
C LEU A 162 -24.98 -18.58 -2.54
N SER A 163 -26.18 -18.40 -2.01
CA SER A 163 -27.43 -18.32 -2.76
C SER A 163 -28.10 -16.98 -2.45
N LEU A 164 -28.39 -16.18 -3.48
CA LEU A 164 -29.09 -14.90 -3.38
C LEU A 164 -30.34 -14.90 -4.26
#